data_AF-A0A7Y5NFZ9-F1
#
_entry.id   AF-A0A7Y5NFZ9-F1
#
_cell.length_a   1.000
_cell.length_b   1.000
_cell.length_c   1.000
_cell.angle_alpha   90.00
_cell.angle_beta   90.00
_cell.angle_gamma   90.00
#
_symmetry.space_group_name_H-M   'P 1'
#
loop_
_entity.id
_entity.type
_entity.pdbx_description
1 polymer ?
#
loop_
_entity_poly.entity_id
_entity_poly.type
_entity_poly.pdbx_seq_one_letter_code
_entity_poly.pdbx_strand_id
1 'polypeptide(L)'
;MTKLAAAFLFVTLSLAKLAAAATFQAKPFNEVFAESLRHMGGESELSKIQSITALAHCTGPRGEYVTEIYSQRGNRLQFKQVWPEGRSFLAFVNGEHAWMEDAMSGHVSQLDSASTAGIRAHEFQMIPLVLPERYQNPVVEREEDFAGERCIKIRMIDGLGKSCAVFFKTRSSLLAGWIQADTRSDKGETVRIVFNEWKKIGNVMLPSKVTATDKSGDWVLAFHDIKLNEVDEKIFAVPPSIAAVKELRQLLQQGRSAHFGKDAGLLVSVFAEDFISIDAGKISRPAREESRNRLQTYFDRSEFLEWDDISPPIIRVSQDASMAYVIVHKRVRLKAKNEEDELEEETTIFAWTETYEKQNDKWTLTSVTSTRKPTAE
;
A
#
# COMPACT_ATOMS: atom_id res chain seq x y z
N MET A 1 86.43 33.00 22.92
CA MET A 1 86.54 32.33 21.60
C MET A 1 87.08 30.94 21.93
N THR A 2 86.28 29.86 21.93
CA THR A 2 85.67 29.17 20.78
C THR A 2 84.49 28.30 21.26
N LYS A 3 83.44 28.20 20.43
CA LYS A 3 82.13 27.56 20.65
C LYS A 3 82.23 26.01 20.57
N LEU A 4 81.56 25.23 21.43
CA LEU A 4 80.14 24.81 21.45
C LEU A 4 79.76 23.81 20.32
N ALA A 5 79.47 22.56 20.69
CA ALA A 5 78.37 21.72 20.17
C ALA A 5 78.46 20.28 20.70
N ALA A 6 77.54 19.89 21.59
CA ALA A 6 77.23 18.49 21.88
C ALA A 6 75.75 18.28 21.54
N ALA A 7 75.50 17.48 20.50
CA ALA A 7 74.17 17.18 20.00
C ALA A 7 73.52 16.09 20.86
N PHE A 8 72.39 16.42 21.50
CA PHE A 8 71.52 15.43 22.13
C PHE A 8 70.48 14.96 21.10
N LEU A 9 70.58 13.69 20.72
CA LEU A 9 69.65 13.00 19.83
C LEU A 9 68.47 12.49 20.67
N PHE A 10 67.34 13.21 20.68
CA PHE A 10 66.08 12.71 21.22
C PHE A 10 65.36 11.88 20.16
N VAL A 11 65.34 10.56 20.35
CA VAL A 11 64.50 9.63 19.58
C VAL A 11 63.09 9.70 20.16
N THR A 12 62.17 10.37 19.47
CA THR A 12 60.73 10.28 19.75
C THR A 12 60.18 9.00 19.13
N LEU A 13 60.01 7.95 19.94
CA LEU A 13 59.22 6.77 19.58
C LEU A 13 57.73 7.19 19.51
N SER A 14 57.21 7.46 18.31
CA SER A 14 55.77 7.51 18.08
C SER A 14 55.21 6.08 18.13
N LEU A 15 54.66 5.70 19.29
CA LEU A 15 53.75 4.55 19.39
C LEU A 15 52.45 4.91 18.67
N ALA A 16 52.41 4.66 17.36
CA ALA A 16 51.15 4.55 16.64
C ALA A 16 50.40 3.34 17.20
N LYS A 17 49.48 3.57 18.15
CA LYS A 17 48.47 2.59 18.51
C LYS A 17 47.58 2.38 17.28
N LEU A 18 47.89 1.36 16.47
CA LEU A 18 46.90 0.75 15.60
C LEU A 18 45.83 0.17 16.52
N ALA A 19 44.76 0.93 16.76
CA ALA A 19 43.52 0.35 17.22
C ALA A 19 43.08 -0.63 16.13
N ALA A 20 43.17 -1.93 16.41
CA ALA A 20 42.59 -2.95 15.56
C ALA A 20 41.12 -2.55 15.37
N ALA A 21 40.75 -2.18 14.15
CA ALA A 21 39.36 -1.93 13.80
C ALA A 21 38.62 -3.24 14.08
N ALA A 22 37.80 -3.25 15.12
CA ALA A 22 36.96 -4.40 15.42
C ALA A 22 36.13 -4.69 14.18
N THR A 23 36.38 -5.83 13.55
CA THR A 23 35.65 -6.25 12.35
C THR A 23 34.20 -6.44 12.76
N PHE A 24 33.28 -5.67 12.17
CA PHE A 24 31.85 -5.85 12.39
C PHE A 24 31.45 -7.27 11.96
N GLN A 25 31.08 -8.10 12.93
CA GLN A 25 30.51 -9.41 12.67
C GLN A 25 28.99 -9.27 12.66
N ALA A 26 28.40 -9.33 11.46
CA ALA A 26 26.97 -9.14 11.30
C ALA A 26 26.19 -10.26 12.00
N LYS A 27 25.42 -9.92 13.03
CA LYS A 27 24.36 -10.80 13.54
C LYS A 27 23.28 -10.95 12.47
N PRO A 28 22.66 -12.13 12.32
CA PRO A 28 21.52 -12.28 11.42
C PRO A 28 20.31 -11.48 11.94
N PHE A 29 19.42 -11.07 11.02
CA PHE A 29 18.28 -10.20 11.35
C PHE A 29 17.36 -10.77 12.44
N ASN A 30 17.09 -12.07 12.42
CA ASN A 30 16.26 -12.74 13.42
C ASN A 30 16.82 -12.58 14.84
N GLU A 31 18.14 -12.60 15.01
CA GLU A 31 18.78 -12.35 16.31
C GLU A 31 18.63 -10.89 16.76
N VAL A 32 18.89 -9.94 15.85
CA VAL A 32 18.73 -8.49 16.14
C VAL A 32 17.28 -8.18 16.52
N PHE A 33 16.32 -8.70 15.76
CA PHE A 33 14.90 -8.49 16.01
C PHE A 33 14.44 -9.18 17.30
N ALA A 34 14.87 -10.41 17.57
CA ALA A 34 14.56 -11.10 18.82
C ALA A 34 15.15 -10.36 20.06
N GLU A 35 16.34 -9.77 19.94
CA GLU A 35 16.90 -8.89 20.97
C GLU A 35 16.03 -7.65 21.20
N SER A 36 15.53 -7.01 20.14
CA SER A 36 14.58 -5.89 20.25
C SER A 36 13.32 -6.31 20.99
N LEU A 37 12.69 -7.43 20.59
CA LEU A 37 11.46 -7.92 21.23
C LEU A 37 11.67 -8.20 22.72
N ARG A 38 12.82 -8.76 23.12
CA ARG A 38 13.17 -8.96 24.54
C ARG A 38 13.20 -7.65 25.32
N HIS A 39 13.84 -6.62 24.79
CA HIS A 39 13.90 -5.29 25.44
C HIS A 39 12.56 -4.56 25.43
N MET A 40 11.68 -4.91 24.50
CA MET A 40 10.31 -4.39 24.46
C MET A 40 9.35 -5.04 25.47
N GLY A 41 9.73 -6.14 26.13
CA GLY A 41 8.87 -6.85 27.09
C GLY A 41 8.82 -8.36 26.88
N GLY A 42 9.42 -8.86 25.79
CA GLY A 42 9.47 -10.29 25.46
C GLY A 42 8.28 -10.76 24.62
N GLU A 43 8.51 -11.83 23.86
CA GLU A 43 7.55 -12.38 22.89
C GLU A 43 6.22 -12.82 23.54
N SER A 44 6.28 -13.37 24.76
CA SER A 44 5.08 -13.77 25.52
C SER A 44 4.15 -12.59 25.83
N GLU A 45 4.69 -11.42 26.19
CA GLU A 45 3.86 -10.24 26.45
C GLU A 45 3.42 -9.57 25.15
N LEU A 46 4.32 -9.47 24.16
CA LEU A 46 4.03 -8.79 22.88
C LEU A 46 3.01 -9.55 22.01
N SER A 47 2.98 -10.89 22.09
CA SER A 47 2.00 -11.72 21.37
C SER A 47 0.57 -11.57 21.90
N LYS A 48 0.40 -11.12 23.15
CA LYS A 48 -0.92 -10.81 23.74
C LYS A 48 -1.52 -9.52 23.19
N ILE A 49 -0.73 -8.70 22.49
CA ILE A 49 -1.19 -7.44 21.91
C ILE A 49 -1.83 -7.72 20.55
N GLN A 50 -3.16 -7.68 20.54
CA GLN A 50 -4.01 -7.81 19.36
C GLN A 50 -4.33 -6.45 18.75
N SER A 51 -4.52 -5.41 19.58
CA SER A 51 -4.80 -4.07 19.10
C SER A 51 -4.14 -2.98 19.95
N ILE A 52 -3.91 -1.82 19.33
CA ILE A 52 -3.32 -0.64 19.95
C ILE A 52 -4.14 0.58 19.52
N THR A 53 -4.59 1.37 20.50
CA THR A 53 -5.06 2.74 20.27
C THR A 53 -3.94 3.70 20.66
N ALA A 54 -3.63 4.68 19.81
CA ALA A 54 -2.61 5.68 20.09
C ALA A 54 -3.09 7.08 19.67
N LEU A 55 -3.05 8.03 20.61
CA LEU A 55 -3.41 9.43 20.42
C LEU A 55 -2.18 10.32 20.57
N ALA A 56 -1.92 11.15 19.56
CA ALA A 56 -0.80 12.08 19.56
C ALA A 56 -1.25 13.53 19.34
N HIS A 57 -0.65 14.42 20.12
CA HIS A 57 -0.52 15.82 19.73
C HIS A 57 0.66 15.95 18.78
N CYS A 58 0.41 16.59 17.64
CA CYS A 58 1.39 16.68 16.57
C CYS A 58 1.72 18.14 16.27
N THR A 59 2.99 18.39 15.97
CA THR A 59 3.48 19.67 15.49
C THR A 59 4.24 19.43 14.20
N GLY A 60 3.96 20.21 13.16
CA GLY A 60 4.70 20.12 11.90
C GLY A 60 4.88 21.47 11.23
N PRO A 61 5.45 21.50 10.01
CA PRO A 61 5.73 22.74 9.28
C PRO A 61 4.47 23.56 8.94
N ARG A 62 3.28 22.92 8.99
CA ARG A 62 1.98 23.54 8.70
C ARG A 62 1.15 23.83 9.96
N GLY A 63 1.77 23.78 11.14
CA GLY A 63 1.09 24.00 12.42
C GLY A 63 0.76 22.71 13.16
N GLU A 64 -0.12 22.83 14.15
CA GLU A 64 -0.51 21.76 15.06
C GLU A 64 -1.69 20.95 14.51
N TYR A 65 -1.77 19.69 14.93
CA TYR A 65 -2.89 18.79 14.63
C TYR A 65 -2.90 17.62 15.63
N VAL A 66 -3.97 16.85 15.64
CA VAL A 66 -4.09 15.62 16.43
C VAL A 66 -4.11 14.42 15.49
N THR A 67 -3.41 13.35 15.86
CA THR A 67 -3.47 12.05 15.17
C THR A 67 -4.05 11.00 16.09
N GLU A 68 -5.08 10.28 15.65
CA GLU A 68 -5.64 9.10 16.31
C GLU A 68 -5.38 7.86 15.45
N ILE A 69 -4.87 6.80 16.06
CA ILE A 69 -4.51 5.55 15.38
C ILE A 69 -5.13 4.39 16.13
N TYR A 70 -5.90 3.57 15.42
CA TYR A 70 -6.43 2.31 15.92
C TYR A 70 -5.86 1.20 15.04
N SER A 71 -4.85 0.50 15.54
CA SER A 71 -4.19 -0.61 14.84
C SER A 71 -4.63 -1.94 15.43
N GLN A 72 -4.84 -2.92 14.57
CA GLN A 72 -5.09 -4.31 14.98
C GLN A 72 -4.31 -5.28 14.07
N ARG A 73 -3.92 -6.43 14.63
CA ARG A 73 -3.28 -7.53 13.89
C ARG A 73 -4.11 -7.91 12.65
N GLY A 74 -3.47 -8.54 11.66
CA GLY A 74 -4.13 -8.84 10.39
C GLY A 74 -4.31 -7.63 9.49
N ASN A 75 -3.39 -6.66 9.58
CA ASN A 75 -3.34 -5.48 8.71
C ASN A 75 -4.59 -4.58 8.79
N ARG A 76 -5.12 -4.37 10.00
CA ARG A 76 -6.27 -3.50 10.24
C ARG A 76 -5.84 -2.17 10.87
N LEU A 77 -6.37 -1.08 10.34
CA LEU A 77 -6.01 0.28 10.73
C LEU A 77 -7.20 1.22 10.56
N GLN A 78 -7.44 2.09 11.53
CA GLN A 78 -8.14 3.35 11.34
C GLN A 78 -7.16 4.46 11.68
N PHE A 79 -6.96 5.38 10.75
CA PHE A 79 -6.06 6.51 10.85
C PHE A 79 -6.85 7.79 10.70
N LYS A 80 -6.77 8.66 11.71
CA LYS A 80 -7.49 9.93 11.72
C LYS A 80 -6.54 11.07 12.05
N GLN A 81 -6.66 12.17 11.31
CA GLN A 81 -5.99 13.43 11.63
C GLN A 81 -7.02 14.55 11.69
N VAL A 82 -6.87 15.46 12.66
CA VAL A 82 -7.75 16.62 12.86
C VAL A 82 -6.91 17.87 13.04
N TRP A 83 -7.18 18.91 12.25
CA TRP A 83 -6.52 20.22 12.34
C TRP A 83 -7.42 21.24 13.07
N PRO A 84 -6.86 22.31 13.68
CA PRO A 84 -7.62 23.32 14.41
C PRO A 84 -8.76 23.97 13.62
N GLU A 85 -8.64 24.08 12.29
CA GLU A 85 -9.64 24.68 11.41
C GLU A 85 -10.83 23.75 11.11
N GLY A 86 -10.93 22.60 11.80
CA GLY A 86 -11.99 21.62 11.61
C GLY A 86 -11.80 20.70 10.40
N ARG A 87 -10.76 20.92 9.59
CA ARG A 87 -10.35 19.96 8.56
C ARG A 87 -9.97 18.64 9.23
N SER A 88 -10.37 17.52 8.63
CA SER A 88 -9.96 16.19 9.07
C SER A 88 -9.66 15.27 7.90
N PHE A 89 -8.87 14.24 8.17
CA PHE A 89 -8.63 13.12 7.28
C PHE A 89 -8.95 11.84 8.04
N LEU A 90 -9.72 10.95 7.45
CA LEU A 90 -10.10 9.67 8.03
C LEU A 90 -9.93 8.56 6.99
N ALA A 91 -9.14 7.55 7.34
CA ALA A 91 -8.83 6.43 6.48
C ALA A 91 -8.83 5.12 7.25
N PHE A 92 -9.10 4.04 6.53
CA PHE A 92 -9.25 2.71 7.06
C PHE A 92 -8.51 1.69 6.21
N VAL A 93 -8.06 0.62 6.84
CA VAL A 93 -7.54 -0.60 6.22
C VAL A 93 -8.11 -1.79 6.98
N ASN A 94 -8.59 -2.81 6.28
CA ASN A 94 -9.08 -4.05 6.90
C ASN A 94 -8.43 -5.30 6.28
N GLY A 95 -7.11 -5.28 6.14
CA GLY A 95 -6.32 -6.35 5.54
C GLY A 95 -6.42 -6.44 4.01
N GLU A 96 -7.64 -6.47 3.48
CA GLU A 96 -7.91 -6.62 2.04
C GLU A 96 -8.33 -5.33 1.34
N HIS A 97 -8.92 -4.40 2.09
CA HIS A 97 -9.47 -3.14 1.56
C HIS A 97 -8.83 -1.97 2.28
N ALA A 98 -8.66 -0.86 1.54
CA ALA A 98 -8.30 0.43 2.08
C ALA A 98 -9.21 1.51 1.49
N TRP A 99 -9.73 2.37 2.34
CA TRP A 99 -10.66 3.44 1.95
C TRP A 99 -10.49 4.66 2.83
N MET A 100 -10.95 5.79 2.33
CA MET A 100 -11.12 7.01 3.10
C MET A 100 -12.60 7.36 3.20
N GLU A 101 -12.94 8.11 4.24
CA GLU A 101 -14.27 8.66 4.45
C GLU A 101 -14.16 10.18 4.58
N ASP A 102 -14.93 10.89 3.75
CA ASP A 102 -15.06 12.33 3.88
C ASP A 102 -15.95 12.65 5.09
N ALA A 103 -15.35 13.28 6.10
CA ALA A 103 -16.04 13.51 7.38
C ALA A 103 -17.27 14.44 7.28
N MET A 104 -17.41 15.24 6.21
CA MET A 104 -18.55 16.13 6.03
C MET A 104 -19.72 15.44 5.34
N SER A 105 -19.44 14.66 4.29
CA SER A 105 -20.46 14.02 3.45
C SER A 105 -20.73 12.57 3.79
N GLY A 106 -19.84 11.91 4.56
CA GLY A 106 -19.84 10.47 4.77
C GLY A 106 -19.51 9.67 3.50
N HIS A 107 -19.07 10.34 2.43
CA HIS A 107 -18.70 9.67 1.19
C HIS A 107 -17.45 8.82 1.38
N VAL A 108 -17.50 7.56 0.97
CA VAL A 108 -16.37 6.64 1.03
C VAL A 108 -15.75 6.41 -0.34
N SER A 109 -14.43 6.37 -0.41
CA SER A 109 -13.68 6.10 -1.63
C SER A 109 -12.47 5.21 -1.36
N GLN A 110 -12.11 4.36 -2.33
CA GLN A 110 -10.94 3.50 -2.17
C GLN A 110 -9.64 4.30 -2.19
N LEU A 111 -8.68 3.86 -1.37
CA LEU A 111 -7.31 4.36 -1.41
C LEU A 111 -6.46 3.54 -2.39
N ASP A 112 -5.55 4.21 -3.07
CA ASP A 112 -4.50 3.54 -3.84
C ASP A 112 -3.44 2.93 -2.91
N SER A 113 -2.52 2.14 -3.49
CA SER A 113 -1.48 1.44 -2.74
C SER A 113 -0.49 2.39 -2.08
N ALA A 114 -0.14 3.50 -2.73
CA ALA A 114 0.81 4.48 -2.22
C ALA A 114 0.26 5.22 -0.98
N SER A 115 -1.00 5.66 -1.05
CA SER A 115 -1.73 6.28 0.05
C SER A 115 -1.93 5.29 1.20
N THR A 116 -2.29 4.04 0.88
CA THR A 116 -2.42 2.96 1.87
C THR A 116 -1.10 2.70 2.59
N ALA A 117 0.03 2.63 1.87
CA ALA A 117 1.35 2.48 2.46
C ALA A 117 1.72 3.69 3.33
N GLY A 118 1.40 4.91 2.88
CA GLY A 118 1.63 6.15 3.62
C GLY A 118 0.92 6.19 4.98
N ILE A 119 -0.39 5.88 5.02
CA ILE A 119 -1.12 5.84 6.30
C ILE A 119 -0.64 4.71 7.21
N ARG A 120 -0.30 3.55 6.65
CA ARG A 120 0.20 2.40 7.41
C ARG A 120 1.60 2.62 7.99
N ALA A 121 2.39 3.50 7.39
CA ALA A 121 3.68 3.90 7.94
C ALA A 121 3.57 4.69 9.27
N HIS A 122 2.36 5.16 9.63
CA HIS A 122 2.10 5.86 10.89
C HIS A 122 1.76 4.92 12.05
N GLU A 123 1.67 3.61 11.83
CA GLU A 123 1.40 2.62 12.89
C GLU A 123 2.61 2.42 13.81
N PHE A 124 3.19 3.50 14.34
CA PHE A 124 4.49 3.55 15.00
C PHE A 124 4.59 2.62 16.21
N GLN A 125 3.49 2.38 16.91
CA GLN A 125 3.43 1.44 18.04
C GLN A 125 3.28 -0.01 17.57
N MET A 126 2.66 -0.27 16.42
CA MET A 126 2.45 -1.63 15.91
C MET A 126 3.66 -2.13 15.11
N ILE A 127 4.27 -1.28 14.27
CA ILE A 127 5.39 -1.64 13.39
C ILE A 127 6.52 -2.39 14.12
N PRO A 128 7.01 -1.97 15.30
CA PRO A 128 8.07 -2.70 16.00
C PRO A 128 7.70 -4.14 16.39
N LEU A 129 6.40 -4.48 16.46
CA LEU A 129 5.88 -5.79 16.82
C LEU A 129 5.67 -6.69 15.60
N VAL A 130 5.41 -6.09 14.43
CA VAL A 130 5.08 -6.77 13.16
C VAL A 130 6.10 -6.50 12.06
N LEU A 131 7.31 -6.03 12.41
CA LEU A 131 8.27 -5.53 11.42
C LEU A 131 8.51 -6.51 10.25
N PRO A 132 8.73 -7.83 10.48
CA PRO A 132 8.92 -8.79 9.39
C PRO A 132 7.68 -9.05 8.54
N GLU A 133 6.48 -8.74 9.04
CA GLU A 133 5.22 -8.84 8.28
C GLU A 133 5.05 -7.64 7.33
N ARG A 134 5.68 -6.50 7.66
CA ARG A 134 5.57 -5.23 6.91
C ARG A 134 6.72 -4.99 5.95
N TYR A 135 7.91 -5.45 6.32
CA TYR A 135 9.13 -5.26 5.58
C TYR A 135 9.79 -6.61 5.34
N GLN A 136 10.19 -6.85 4.09
CA GLN A 136 10.65 -8.15 3.61
C GLN A 136 12.14 -8.12 3.27
N ASN A 137 12.72 -9.30 3.06
CA ASN A 137 14.10 -9.48 2.57
C ASN A 137 15.16 -8.72 3.39
N PRO A 138 15.25 -8.93 4.71
CA PRO A 138 16.22 -8.25 5.56
C PRO A 138 17.66 -8.60 5.20
N VAL A 139 18.50 -7.58 5.08
CA VAL A 139 19.95 -7.71 4.90
C VAL A 139 20.64 -6.81 5.93
N VAL A 140 21.31 -7.43 6.91
CA VAL A 140 22.12 -6.70 7.90
C VAL A 140 23.39 -6.20 7.21
N GLU A 141 23.59 -4.89 7.15
CA GLU A 141 24.67 -4.31 6.35
C GLU A 141 25.89 -3.95 7.20
N ARG A 142 25.71 -3.07 8.19
CA ARG A 142 26.78 -2.50 8.99
C ARG A 142 26.23 -1.85 10.25
N GLU A 143 27.12 -1.43 11.13
CA GLU A 143 26.80 -0.38 12.09
C GLU A 143 27.07 1.02 11.52
N GLU A 144 26.19 1.96 11.81
CA GLU A 144 26.36 3.38 11.50
C GLU A 144 25.64 4.27 12.51
N ASP A 145 25.94 5.56 12.51
CA ASP A 145 25.25 6.50 13.39
C ASP A 145 23.92 6.92 12.76
N PHE A 146 22.84 6.83 13.54
CA PHE A 146 21.50 7.25 13.15
C PHE A 146 20.87 8.02 14.31
N ALA A 147 20.46 9.27 14.04
CA ALA A 147 19.88 10.15 15.06
C ALA A 147 20.77 10.39 16.30
N GLY A 148 22.10 10.43 16.11
CA GLY A 148 23.06 10.61 17.20
C GLY A 148 23.32 9.35 18.03
N GLU A 149 22.78 8.20 17.62
CA GLU A 149 22.96 6.91 18.30
C GLU A 149 23.63 5.91 17.37
N ARG A 150 24.54 5.10 17.92
CA ARG A 150 25.14 3.98 17.18
C ARG A 150 24.08 2.91 16.93
N CYS A 151 23.87 2.55 15.67
CA CYS A 151 22.82 1.62 15.25
C CYS A 151 23.33 0.53 14.31
N ILE A 152 22.69 -0.63 14.34
CA ILE A 152 22.77 -1.66 13.29
C ILE A 152 21.80 -1.25 12.18
N LYS A 153 22.31 -1.07 10.97
CA LYS A 153 21.52 -0.77 9.77
C LYS A 153 21.16 -2.06 9.05
N ILE A 154 19.88 -2.19 8.73
CA ILE A 154 19.30 -3.33 8.05
C ILE A 154 18.53 -2.81 6.84
N ARG A 155 18.91 -3.26 5.64
CA ARG A 155 18.16 -2.96 4.42
C ARG A 155 17.00 -3.95 4.30
N MET A 156 15.81 -3.45 3.96
CA MET A 156 14.60 -4.25 3.77
C MET A 156 13.81 -3.73 2.55
N ILE A 157 12.77 -4.45 2.14
CA ILE A 157 11.84 -4.07 1.08
C ILE A 157 10.47 -3.76 1.70
N ASP A 158 9.90 -2.60 1.41
CA ASP A 158 8.60 -2.18 1.91
C ASP A 158 7.43 -2.81 1.13
N GLY A 159 6.19 -2.53 1.57
CA GLY A 159 4.97 -3.04 0.93
C GLY A 159 4.70 -2.53 -0.49
N LEU A 160 5.49 -1.57 -0.99
CA LEU A 160 5.46 -1.09 -2.37
C LEU A 160 6.60 -1.68 -3.22
N GLY A 161 7.38 -2.61 -2.67
CA GLY A 161 8.55 -3.17 -3.32
C GLY A 161 9.76 -2.23 -3.34
N LYS A 162 9.74 -1.13 -2.59
CA LYS A 162 10.85 -0.16 -2.54
C LYS A 162 11.82 -0.51 -1.41
N SER A 163 13.11 -0.22 -1.63
CA SER A 163 14.12 -0.43 -0.60
C SER A 163 13.97 0.59 0.53
N CYS A 164 14.12 0.15 1.77
CA CYS A 164 14.18 0.98 2.97
C CYS A 164 15.37 0.55 3.86
N ALA A 165 15.77 1.43 4.78
CA ALA A 165 16.79 1.16 5.78
C ALA A 165 16.19 1.28 7.18
N VAL A 166 16.30 0.22 7.99
CA VAL A 166 15.80 0.12 9.35
C VAL A 166 16.99 0.10 10.31
N PHE A 167 16.87 0.77 11.45
CA PHE A 167 17.99 1.02 12.36
C PHE A 167 17.68 0.52 13.77
N PHE A 168 18.49 -0.36 14.35
CA PHE A 168 18.35 -0.81 15.74
C PHE A 168 19.50 -0.28 16.59
N LYS A 169 19.20 0.33 17.75
CA LYS A 169 20.23 0.88 18.65
C LYS A 169 21.12 -0.24 19.17
N THR A 170 22.45 -0.12 19.07
CA THR A 170 23.36 -1.19 19.52
C THR A 170 23.31 -1.42 21.04
N ARG A 171 23.06 -0.36 21.83
CA ARG A 171 23.08 -0.42 23.30
C ARG A 171 21.79 -1.00 23.91
N SER A 172 20.63 -0.70 23.35
CA SER A 172 19.33 -1.10 23.90
C SER A 172 18.59 -2.12 23.04
N SER A 173 19.12 -2.42 21.87
CA SER A 173 18.48 -3.23 20.81
C SER A 173 17.11 -2.73 20.36
N LEU A 174 16.61 -1.59 20.85
CA LEU A 174 15.33 -1.02 20.42
C LEU A 174 15.45 -0.45 19.02
N LEU A 175 14.34 -0.49 18.27
CA LEU A 175 14.20 0.17 16.99
C LEU A 175 14.44 1.69 17.15
N ALA A 176 15.44 2.22 16.45
CA ALA A 176 15.77 3.64 16.43
C ALA A 176 14.91 4.40 15.43
N GLY A 177 14.50 3.74 14.35
CA GLY A 177 13.71 4.33 13.27
C GLY A 177 14.03 3.70 11.92
N TRP A 178 13.64 4.38 10.84
CA TRP A 178 13.90 3.95 9.47
C TRP A 178 13.93 5.12 8.48
N ILE A 179 14.43 4.85 7.28
CA ILE A 179 14.37 5.72 6.11
C ILE A 179 13.70 4.94 4.99
N GLN A 180 12.66 5.50 4.39
CA GLN A 180 11.92 4.89 3.28
C GLN A 180 11.59 5.93 2.21
N ALA A 181 11.16 5.49 1.03
CA ALA A 181 10.66 6.39 0.01
C ALA A 181 9.42 7.15 0.49
N ASP A 182 9.32 8.44 0.15
CA ASP A 182 8.10 9.22 0.35
C ASP A 182 7.03 8.72 -0.63
N THR A 183 5.91 8.23 -0.11
CA THR A 183 4.83 7.70 -0.94
C THR A 183 4.06 8.79 -1.69
N ARG A 184 4.30 10.07 -1.36
CA ARG A 184 3.69 11.24 -2.02
C ARG A 184 4.55 11.79 -3.17
N SER A 185 5.68 11.15 -3.48
CA SER A 185 6.66 11.68 -4.42
C SER A 185 7.27 10.60 -5.32
N ASP A 186 7.27 10.86 -6.62
CA ASP A 186 7.96 10.04 -7.61
C ASP A 186 9.41 10.47 -7.85
N LYS A 187 9.87 11.53 -7.18
CA LYS A 187 11.21 12.12 -7.37
C LYS A 187 12.31 11.44 -6.55
N GLY A 188 12.05 10.26 -5.99
CA GLY A 188 12.99 9.55 -5.12
C GLY A 188 13.25 10.24 -3.77
N GLU A 189 12.35 11.13 -3.35
CA GLU A 189 12.39 11.73 -2.02
C GLU A 189 12.19 10.65 -0.94
N THR A 190 12.77 10.88 0.25
CA THR A 190 12.65 9.94 1.37
C THR A 190 12.01 10.61 2.57
N VAL A 191 11.42 9.78 3.43
CA VAL A 191 10.97 10.15 4.77
C VAL A 191 11.86 9.42 5.77
N ARG A 192 12.40 10.18 6.71
CA ARG A 192 13.19 9.67 7.83
C ARG A 192 12.33 9.65 9.09
N ILE A 193 12.12 8.48 9.66
CA ILE A 193 11.38 8.27 10.91
C ILE A 193 12.38 8.00 12.04
N VAL A 194 12.23 8.70 13.16
CA VAL A 194 13.04 8.52 14.38
C VAL A 194 12.13 8.28 15.57
N PHE A 195 12.40 7.24 16.34
CA PHE A 195 11.76 6.99 17.64
C PHE A 195 12.55 7.65 18.75
N ASN A 196 12.10 8.86 19.13
CA ASN A 196 12.79 9.70 20.09
C ASN A 196 12.64 9.16 21.52
N GLU A 197 11.43 8.74 21.89
CA GLU A 197 11.10 8.34 23.26
C GLU A 197 10.25 7.07 23.28
N TRP A 198 10.56 6.18 24.22
CA TRP A 198 9.83 4.93 24.48
C TRP A 198 9.25 4.97 25.89
N LYS A 199 7.99 4.54 26.03
CA LYS A 199 7.28 4.52 27.31
C LYS A 199 6.82 3.11 27.66
N LYS A 200 6.86 2.77 28.94
CA LYS A 200 6.30 1.52 29.46
C LYS A 200 4.78 1.62 29.54
N ILE A 201 4.08 0.71 28.88
CA ILE A 201 2.62 0.56 28.89
C ILE A 201 2.32 -0.87 29.37
N GLY A 202 1.84 -1.02 30.60
CA GLY A 202 1.76 -2.33 31.24
C GLY A 202 3.14 -2.99 31.36
N ASN A 203 3.31 -4.17 30.75
CA ASN A 203 4.56 -4.93 30.75
C ASN A 203 5.46 -4.68 29.53
N VAL A 204 5.04 -3.83 28.58
CA VAL A 204 5.75 -3.63 27.32
C VAL A 204 6.26 -2.20 27.15
N MET A 205 7.30 -2.01 26.35
CA MET A 205 7.82 -0.71 25.94
C MET A 205 7.34 -0.40 24.52
N LEU A 206 6.70 0.76 24.33
CA LEU A 206 6.21 1.22 23.03
C LEU A 206 6.72 2.63 22.70
N PRO A 207 6.88 2.99 21.41
CA PRO A 207 7.20 4.36 21.02
C PRO A 207 6.14 5.35 21.50
N SER A 208 6.59 6.43 22.13
CA SER A 208 5.75 7.50 22.69
C SER A 208 6.04 8.87 22.08
N LYS A 209 7.16 9.03 21.37
CA LYS A 209 7.46 10.23 20.59
C LYS A 209 8.22 9.87 19.33
N VAL A 210 7.74 10.40 18.22
CA VAL A 210 8.27 10.11 16.89
C VAL A 210 8.51 11.42 16.14
N THR A 211 9.64 11.51 15.44
CA THR A 211 9.89 12.57 14.47
C THR A 211 9.93 11.94 13.08
N ALA A 212 9.03 12.37 12.21
CA ALA A 212 9.07 12.08 10.79
C ALA A 212 9.60 13.31 10.06
N THR A 213 10.69 13.19 9.32
CA THR A 213 11.30 14.28 8.55
C THR A 213 11.12 13.99 7.06
N ASP A 214 10.47 14.90 6.35
CA ASP A 214 10.37 14.91 4.89
C ASP A 214 10.96 16.21 4.32
N LYS A 215 10.77 16.47 3.02
CA LYS A 215 11.25 17.72 2.39
C LYS A 215 10.65 19.01 2.96
N SER A 216 9.49 18.92 3.63
CA SER A 216 8.81 20.06 4.22
C SER A 216 9.32 20.36 5.63
N GLY A 217 9.98 19.40 6.28
CA GLY A 217 10.59 19.54 7.59
C GLY A 217 10.19 18.45 8.56
N ASP A 218 10.31 18.75 9.86
CA ASP A 218 10.03 17.81 10.94
C ASP A 218 8.55 17.83 11.32
N TRP A 219 7.98 16.64 11.41
CA TRP A 219 6.67 16.33 11.95
C TRP A 219 6.87 15.55 13.24
N VAL A 220 6.59 16.19 14.37
CA VAL A 220 6.74 15.59 15.70
C VAL A 220 5.38 15.08 16.17
N LEU A 221 5.30 13.80 16.52
CA LEU A 221 4.11 13.16 17.06
C LEU A 221 4.41 12.75 18.51
N ALA A 222 3.77 13.41 19.48
CA ALA A 222 3.89 13.11 20.90
C ALA A 222 2.67 12.33 21.38
N PHE A 223 2.82 11.01 21.49
CA PHE A 223 1.77 10.09 21.92
C PHE A 223 1.61 10.12 23.43
N HIS A 224 0.45 10.58 23.89
CA HIS A 224 0.18 10.75 25.32
C HIS A 224 -0.84 9.74 25.87
N ASP A 225 -1.70 9.19 25.02
CA ASP A 225 -2.61 8.09 25.36
C ASP A 225 -2.33 6.88 24.46
N ILE A 226 -1.96 5.76 25.07
CA ILE A 226 -1.68 4.49 24.39
C ILE A 226 -2.40 3.39 25.18
N LYS A 227 -3.35 2.71 24.53
CA LYS A 227 -4.16 1.64 25.11
C LYS A 227 -4.00 0.35 24.34
N LEU A 228 -4.01 -0.77 25.04
CA LEU A 228 -3.80 -2.10 24.48
C LEU A 228 -5.09 -2.90 24.52
N ASN A 229 -5.43 -3.58 23.43
CA ASN A 229 -6.55 -4.52 23.36
C ASN A 229 -7.94 -3.92 23.66
N GLU A 230 -8.12 -2.64 23.35
CA GLU A 230 -9.39 -1.90 23.57
C GLU A 230 -10.09 -1.48 22.26
N VAL A 231 -9.55 -1.84 21.10
CA VAL A 231 -10.16 -1.48 19.81
C VAL A 231 -11.41 -2.34 19.55
N ASP A 232 -12.55 -1.70 19.26
CA ASP A 232 -13.74 -2.39 18.76
C ASP A 232 -13.54 -2.77 17.29
N GLU A 233 -13.58 -4.07 16.97
CA GLU A 233 -13.36 -4.56 15.61
C GLU A 233 -14.36 -4.01 14.58
N LYS A 234 -15.54 -3.57 15.03
CA LYS A 234 -16.59 -3.03 14.15
C LYS A 234 -16.16 -1.77 13.42
N ILE A 235 -15.18 -1.02 13.94
CA ILE A 235 -14.66 0.17 13.24
C ILE A 235 -13.98 -0.18 11.92
N PHE A 236 -13.58 -1.45 11.72
CA PHE A 236 -12.98 -1.94 10.50
C PHE A 236 -13.99 -2.54 9.53
N ALA A 237 -15.30 -2.47 9.82
CA ALA A 237 -16.33 -2.98 8.92
C ALA A 237 -16.21 -2.30 7.55
N VAL A 238 -16.06 -3.11 6.49
CA VAL A 238 -15.90 -2.60 5.13
C VAL A 238 -17.28 -2.13 4.63
N PRO A 239 -17.41 -0.86 4.19
CA PRO A 239 -18.66 -0.40 3.60
C PRO A 239 -19.04 -1.26 2.38
N PRO A 240 -20.32 -1.64 2.20
CA PRO A 240 -20.74 -2.48 1.07
C PRO A 240 -20.29 -1.95 -0.30
N SER A 241 -20.29 -0.62 -0.48
CA SER A 241 -19.80 0.02 -1.71
C SER A 241 -18.30 -0.20 -1.96
N ILE A 242 -17.47 -0.26 -0.91
CA ILE A 242 -16.02 -0.52 -1.02
C ILE A 242 -15.74 -1.98 -1.37
N ALA A 243 -16.50 -2.91 -0.80
CA ALA A 243 -16.44 -4.34 -1.13
C ALA A 243 -16.84 -4.56 -2.60
N ALA A 244 -17.95 -3.96 -3.02
CA ALA A 244 -18.47 -4.03 -4.38
C ALA A 244 -17.47 -3.56 -5.45
N VAL A 245 -16.73 -2.48 -5.21
CA VAL A 245 -15.71 -2.01 -6.17
C VAL A 245 -14.64 -3.07 -6.45
N LYS A 246 -14.23 -3.85 -5.43
CA LYS A 246 -13.26 -4.94 -5.62
C LYS A 246 -13.85 -6.07 -6.46
N GLU A 247 -15.08 -6.49 -6.15
CA GLU A 247 -15.80 -7.53 -6.90
C GLU A 247 -15.96 -7.13 -8.38
N LEU A 248 -16.38 -5.88 -8.64
CA LEU A 248 -16.54 -5.37 -10.00
C LEU A 248 -15.20 -5.34 -10.77
N ARG A 249 -14.09 -4.97 -10.12
CA ARG A 249 -12.75 -5.08 -10.75
C ARG A 249 -12.38 -6.51 -11.09
N GLN A 250 -12.75 -7.48 -10.25
CA GLN A 250 -12.53 -8.89 -10.55
C GLN A 250 -13.36 -9.33 -11.76
N LEU A 251 -14.59 -8.84 -11.93
CA LEU A 251 -15.40 -9.09 -13.11
C LEU A 251 -14.78 -8.48 -14.38
N LEU A 252 -14.21 -7.28 -14.31
CA LEU A 252 -13.47 -6.70 -15.44
C LEU A 252 -12.25 -7.55 -15.82
N GLN A 253 -11.51 -8.04 -14.83
CA GLN A 253 -10.38 -8.95 -15.05
C GLN A 253 -10.83 -10.29 -15.62
N GLN A 254 -11.96 -10.83 -15.15
CA GLN A 254 -12.59 -12.01 -15.73
C GLN A 254 -12.96 -11.78 -17.19
N GLY A 255 -13.53 -10.62 -17.52
CA GLY A 255 -13.78 -10.21 -18.90
C GLY A 255 -12.51 -10.27 -19.74
N ARG A 256 -11.41 -9.69 -19.27
CA ARG A 256 -10.11 -9.78 -19.95
C ARG A 256 -9.64 -11.23 -20.13
N SER A 257 -9.71 -12.05 -19.09
CA SER A 257 -9.33 -13.46 -19.12
C SER A 257 -10.18 -14.26 -20.12
N ALA A 258 -11.48 -14.00 -20.19
CA ALA A 258 -12.39 -14.65 -21.13
C ALA A 258 -12.03 -14.36 -22.60
N HIS A 259 -11.64 -13.11 -22.91
CA HIS A 259 -11.21 -12.74 -24.26
C HIS A 259 -9.92 -13.48 -24.66
N PHE A 260 -8.89 -13.45 -23.81
CA PHE A 260 -7.62 -14.14 -24.09
C PHE A 260 -7.74 -15.66 -24.07
N GLY A 261 -8.61 -16.19 -23.22
CA GLY A 261 -8.90 -17.63 -23.12
C GLY A 261 -9.91 -18.14 -24.16
N LYS A 262 -10.47 -17.25 -24.99
CA LYS A 262 -11.56 -17.58 -25.95
C LYS A 262 -12.76 -18.28 -25.29
N ASP A 263 -13.05 -17.92 -24.05
CA ASP A 263 -14.09 -18.54 -23.22
C ASP A 263 -15.35 -17.68 -23.21
N ALA A 264 -16.23 -17.89 -24.20
CA ALA A 264 -17.49 -17.18 -24.26
C ALA A 264 -18.41 -17.53 -23.08
N GLY A 265 -18.28 -18.74 -22.51
CA GLY A 265 -19.07 -19.18 -21.35
C GLY A 265 -18.73 -18.36 -20.11
N LEU A 266 -17.44 -18.15 -19.84
CA LEU A 266 -16.97 -17.30 -18.75
C LEU A 266 -17.45 -15.85 -18.92
N LEU A 267 -17.46 -15.32 -20.15
CA LEU A 267 -17.92 -13.96 -20.40
C LEU A 267 -19.43 -13.79 -20.16
N VAL A 268 -20.27 -14.70 -20.67
CA VAL A 268 -21.73 -14.59 -20.49
C VAL A 268 -22.22 -15.02 -19.11
N SER A 269 -21.37 -15.65 -18.30
CA SER A 269 -21.72 -16.10 -16.94
C SER A 269 -22.14 -14.95 -16.02
N VAL A 270 -21.72 -13.72 -16.32
CA VAL A 270 -22.08 -12.52 -15.56
C VAL A 270 -23.34 -11.84 -16.09
N PHE A 271 -23.86 -12.22 -17.26
CA PHE A 271 -24.99 -11.52 -17.88
C PHE A 271 -26.28 -11.80 -17.11
N ALA A 272 -27.08 -10.77 -16.87
CA ALA A 272 -28.45 -10.91 -16.38
C ALA A 272 -29.33 -11.64 -17.42
N GLU A 273 -30.47 -12.19 -16.98
CA GLU A 273 -31.41 -12.86 -17.90
C GLU A 273 -32.03 -11.90 -18.91
N ASP A 274 -32.23 -10.64 -18.52
CA ASP A 274 -32.81 -9.56 -19.31
C ASP A 274 -31.75 -8.58 -19.85
N PHE A 275 -30.51 -9.06 -20.04
CA PHE A 275 -29.37 -8.27 -20.52
C PHE A 275 -29.68 -7.40 -21.75
N ILE A 276 -29.29 -6.13 -21.69
CA ILE A 276 -29.49 -5.14 -22.76
C ILE A 276 -28.14 -4.74 -23.37
N SER A 277 -28.02 -4.86 -24.70
CA SER A 277 -26.87 -4.34 -25.45
C SER A 277 -27.29 -3.13 -26.27
N ILE A 278 -26.56 -2.02 -26.14
CA ILE A 278 -26.76 -0.80 -26.92
C ILE A 278 -25.47 -0.52 -27.70
N ASP A 279 -25.53 -0.65 -29.02
CA ASP A 279 -24.39 -0.42 -29.91
C ASP A 279 -24.88 0.03 -31.29
N ALA A 280 -24.10 0.87 -31.98
CA ALA A 280 -24.39 1.33 -33.35
C ALA A 280 -25.84 1.85 -33.55
N GLY A 281 -26.39 2.54 -32.56
CA GLY A 281 -27.75 3.07 -32.60
C GLY A 281 -28.86 2.03 -32.46
N LYS A 282 -28.54 0.78 -32.09
CA LYS A 282 -29.50 -0.32 -31.90
C LYS A 282 -29.52 -0.77 -30.45
N ILE A 283 -30.72 -1.13 -29.98
CA ILE A 283 -30.96 -1.77 -28.69
C ILE A 283 -31.32 -3.23 -28.97
N SER A 284 -30.63 -4.18 -28.33
CA SER A 284 -30.93 -5.61 -28.40
C SER A 284 -31.01 -6.23 -27.01
N ARG A 285 -31.76 -7.33 -26.91
CA ARG A 285 -31.94 -8.13 -25.69
C ARG A 285 -31.65 -9.61 -25.98
N PRO A 286 -30.41 -9.96 -26.34
CA PRO A 286 -30.08 -11.32 -26.75
C PRO A 286 -30.22 -12.27 -25.57
N ALA A 287 -30.72 -13.49 -25.82
CA ALA A 287 -30.68 -14.54 -24.81
C ALA A 287 -29.23 -14.89 -24.44
N ARG A 288 -28.99 -15.41 -23.23
CA ARG A 288 -27.64 -15.77 -22.76
C ARG A 288 -26.93 -16.76 -23.71
N GLU A 289 -27.63 -17.81 -24.15
CA GLU A 289 -27.09 -18.80 -25.10
C GLU A 289 -26.85 -18.22 -26.50
N GLU A 290 -27.69 -17.30 -26.96
CA GLU A 290 -27.46 -16.58 -28.22
C GLU A 290 -26.18 -15.72 -28.12
N SER A 291 -26.03 -14.99 -27.02
CA SER A 291 -24.82 -14.21 -26.73
C SER A 291 -23.58 -15.09 -26.69
N ARG A 292 -23.67 -16.26 -26.04
CA ARG A 292 -22.58 -17.23 -25.95
C ARG A 292 -22.14 -17.71 -27.32
N ASN A 293 -23.07 -18.17 -28.16
CA ASN A 293 -22.76 -18.69 -29.48
C ASN A 293 -22.15 -17.62 -30.40
N ARG A 294 -22.70 -16.40 -30.35
CA ARG A 294 -22.19 -15.25 -31.09
C ARG A 294 -20.76 -14.90 -30.66
N LEU A 295 -20.51 -14.81 -29.36
CA LEU A 295 -19.19 -14.50 -28.81
C LEU A 295 -18.17 -15.62 -29.09
N GLN A 296 -18.57 -16.89 -29.01
CA GLN A 296 -17.69 -18.01 -29.32
C GLN A 296 -17.28 -17.98 -30.80
N THR A 297 -18.23 -17.76 -31.70
CA THR A 297 -17.94 -17.62 -33.14
C THR A 297 -16.95 -16.48 -33.40
N TYR A 298 -17.10 -15.36 -32.70
CA TYR A 298 -16.15 -14.26 -32.76
C TYR A 298 -14.76 -14.66 -32.24
N PHE A 299 -14.68 -15.28 -31.06
CA PHE A 299 -13.41 -15.73 -30.47
C PHE A 299 -12.69 -16.79 -31.30
N ASP A 300 -13.41 -17.69 -31.96
CA ASP A 300 -12.84 -18.71 -32.84
C ASP A 300 -12.19 -18.07 -34.08
N ARG A 301 -12.65 -16.89 -34.49
CA ARG A 301 -12.15 -16.12 -35.64
C ARG A 301 -11.14 -15.03 -35.28
N SER A 302 -10.84 -14.83 -34.00
CA SER A 302 -9.98 -13.74 -33.53
C SER A 302 -8.81 -14.24 -32.68
N GLU A 303 -7.67 -13.57 -32.76
CA GLU A 303 -6.52 -13.74 -31.88
C GLU A 303 -6.24 -12.41 -31.17
N PHE A 304 -6.45 -12.34 -29.85
CA PHE A 304 -6.23 -11.11 -29.08
C PHE A 304 -4.75 -10.87 -28.82
N LEU A 305 -4.28 -9.68 -29.22
CA LEU A 305 -2.94 -9.19 -28.96
C LEU A 305 -2.93 -8.20 -27.79
N GLU A 306 -3.97 -7.38 -27.67
CA GLU A 306 -4.11 -6.34 -26.64
C GLU A 306 -5.58 -6.22 -26.20
N TRP A 307 -5.82 -6.07 -24.89
CA TRP A 307 -7.13 -5.73 -24.30
C TRP A 307 -6.90 -4.91 -23.03
N ASP A 308 -6.31 -3.74 -23.20
CA ASP A 308 -5.77 -2.98 -22.08
C ASP A 308 -6.49 -1.64 -21.90
N ASP A 309 -6.59 -1.21 -20.64
CA ASP A 309 -7.18 0.07 -20.28
C ASP A 309 -6.28 1.21 -20.77
N ILE A 310 -6.83 2.12 -21.58
CA ILE A 310 -6.19 3.39 -21.93
C ILE A 310 -6.20 4.32 -20.71
N SER A 311 -7.25 4.24 -19.90
CA SER A 311 -7.37 4.92 -18.62
C SER A 311 -8.03 4.00 -17.59
N PRO A 312 -7.70 4.11 -16.29
CA PRO A 312 -8.31 3.27 -15.26
C PRO A 312 -9.84 3.29 -15.30
N PRO A 313 -10.52 2.15 -15.09
CA PRO A 313 -11.97 2.09 -15.12
C PRO A 313 -12.59 2.95 -14.01
N ILE A 314 -13.64 3.69 -14.35
CA ILE A 314 -14.41 4.49 -13.39
C ILE A 314 -15.54 3.61 -12.87
N ILE A 315 -15.45 3.19 -11.61
CA ILE A 315 -16.48 2.39 -10.95
C ILE A 315 -17.27 3.28 -10.00
N ARG A 316 -18.59 3.18 -10.07
CA ARG A 316 -19.53 3.87 -9.17
C ARG A 316 -20.57 2.87 -8.69
N VAL A 317 -20.75 2.83 -7.37
CA VAL A 317 -21.66 1.92 -6.69
C VAL A 317 -22.68 2.76 -5.93
N SER A 318 -23.95 2.35 -5.94
CA SER A 318 -24.99 2.96 -5.14
C SER A 318 -24.67 2.85 -3.64
N GLN A 319 -25.26 3.73 -2.82
CA GLN A 319 -24.98 3.76 -1.37
C GLN A 319 -25.32 2.43 -0.67
N ASP A 320 -26.39 1.77 -1.10
CA ASP A 320 -26.86 0.47 -0.62
C ASP A 320 -26.16 -0.72 -1.29
N ALA A 321 -25.24 -0.46 -2.22
CA ALA A 321 -24.54 -1.47 -3.02
C ALA A 321 -25.46 -2.46 -3.77
N SER A 322 -26.65 -2.01 -4.18
CA SER A 322 -27.58 -2.79 -5.02
C SER A 322 -27.34 -2.60 -6.52
N MET A 323 -26.78 -1.46 -6.93
CA MET A 323 -26.50 -1.11 -8.31
C MET A 323 -25.09 -0.54 -8.48
N ALA A 324 -24.53 -0.69 -9.67
CA ALA A 324 -23.28 -0.05 -10.05
C ALA A 324 -23.24 0.26 -11.53
N TYR A 325 -22.37 1.20 -11.91
CA TYR A 325 -21.93 1.33 -13.28
C TYR A 325 -20.41 1.40 -13.35
N VAL A 326 -19.88 0.89 -14.45
CA VAL A 326 -18.45 0.90 -14.77
C VAL A 326 -18.27 1.55 -16.13
N ILE A 327 -17.50 2.64 -16.18
CA ILE A 327 -17.07 3.24 -17.45
C ILE A 327 -15.66 2.77 -17.74
N VAL A 328 -15.46 2.23 -18.92
CA VAL A 328 -14.16 1.72 -19.35
C VAL A 328 -13.77 2.31 -20.69
N HIS A 329 -12.46 2.42 -20.90
CA HIS A 329 -11.85 2.98 -22.09
C HIS A 329 -10.65 2.12 -22.44
N LYS A 330 -10.78 1.27 -23.45
CA LYS A 330 -9.79 0.25 -23.81
C LYS A 330 -9.30 0.37 -25.23
N ARG A 331 -8.05 -0.04 -25.42
CA ARG A 331 -7.50 -0.35 -26.73
C ARG A 331 -7.54 -1.86 -26.90
N VAL A 332 -8.18 -2.29 -27.98
CA VAL A 332 -8.26 -3.70 -28.36
C VAL A 332 -7.49 -3.86 -29.66
N ARG A 333 -6.49 -4.74 -29.63
CA ARG A 333 -5.76 -5.18 -30.82
C ARG A 333 -5.96 -6.68 -30.99
N LEU A 334 -6.33 -7.09 -32.18
CA LEU A 334 -6.55 -8.49 -32.49
C LEU A 334 -6.19 -8.77 -33.94
N LYS A 335 -5.97 -10.04 -34.26
CA LYS A 335 -5.99 -10.52 -35.64
C LYS A 335 -7.35 -11.15 -35.91
N ALA A 336 -8.04 -10.72 -36.97
CA ALA A 336 -9.32 -11.30 -37.38
C ALA A 336 -9.22 -11.87 -38.79
N LYS A 337 -9.98 -12.94 -39.05
CA LYS A 337 -10.13 -13.51 -40.39
C LYS A 337 -11.00 -12.61 -41.27
N ASN A 338 -10.42 -12.07 -42.34
CA ASN A 338 -11.12 -11.28 -43.36
C ASN A 338 -12.02 -12.15 -44.26
N GLU A 339 -12.57 -11.58 -45.35
CA GLU A 339 -13.43 -12.32 -46.29
C GLU A 339 -12.70 -13.44 -47.06
N GLU A 340 -11.38 -13.34 -47.18
CA GLU A 340 -10.50 -14.31 -47.86
C GLU A 340 -9.92 -15.35 -46.88
N ASP A 341 -10.38 -15.37 -45.62
CA ASP A 341 -9.91 -16.20 -44.51
C ASP A 341 -8.46 -15.92 -44.07
N GLU A 342 -7.90 -14.78 -44.46
CA GLU A 342 -6.58 -14.30 -44.03
C GLU A 342 -6.67 -13.54 -42.72
N LEU A 343 -5.64 -13.67 -41.86
CA LEU A 343 -5.56 -12.96 -40.58
C LEU A 343 -5.03 -11.55 -40.80
N GLU A 344 -5.88 -10.55 -40.56
CA GLU A 344 -5.53 -9.12 -40.60
C GLU A 344 -5.50 -8.55 -39.18
N GLU A 345 -4.50 -7.72 -38.87
CA GLU A 345 -4.44 -7.03 -37.58
C GLU A 345 -5.37 -5.82 -37.58
N GLU A 346 -6.24 -5.76 -36.58
CA GLU A 346 -7.16 -4.64 -36.38
C GLU A 346 -6.89 -4.00 -35.02
N THR A 347 -6.94 -2.67 -34.99
CA THR A 347 -6.89 -1.88 -33.75
C THR A 347 -8.16 -1.05 -33.63
N THR A 348 -8.82 -1.15 -32.47
CA THR A 348 -10.00 -0.34 -32.17
C THR A 348 -9.92 0.23 -30.76
N ILE A 349 -10.28 1.50 -30.63
CA ILE A 349 -10.49 2.14 -29.33
C ILE A 349 -11.97 2.03 -28.98
N PHE A 350 -12.25 1.41 -27.84
CA PHE A 350 -13.59 1.25 -27.31
C PHE A 350 -13.77 2.10 -26.05
N ALA A 351 -14.94 2.71 -25.93
CA ALA A 351 -15.42 3.28 -24.68
C ALA A 351 -16.85 2.80 -24.44
N TRP A 352 -17.11 2.22 -23.27
CA TRP A 352 -18.43 1.71 -22.93
C TRP A 352 -18.77 1.88 -21.46
N THR A 353 -20.06 1.83 -21.17
CA THR A 353 -20.59 1.74 -19.81
C THR A 353 -21.22 0.37 -19.60
N GLU A 354 -20.80 -0.31 -18.55
CA GLU A 354 -21.40 -1.54 -18.03
C GLU A 354 -22.28 -1.18 -16.83
N THR A 355 -23.55 -1.57 -16.83
CA THR A 355 -24.43 -1.42 -15.67
C THR A 355 -24.59 -2.78 -15.00
N TYR A 356 -24.44 -2.80 -13.69
CA TYR A 356 -24.56 -3.99 -12.87
C TYR A 356 -25.66 -3.84 -11.82
N GLU A 357 -26.33 -4.95 -11.54
CA GLU A 357 -27.25 -5.10 -10.42
C GLU A 357 -26.82 -6.28 -9.55
N LYS A 358 -27.00 -6.12 -8.23
CA LYS A 358 -26.74 -7.19 -7.27
C LYS A 358 -28.00 -8.05 -7.12
N GLN A 359 -27.98 -9.23 -7.73
CA GLN A 359 -29.08 -10.19 -7.72
C GLN A 359 -28.62 -11.46 -6.98
N ASN A 360 -29.36 -11.88 -5.94
CA ASN A 360 -29.01 -13.03 -5.11
C ASN A 360 -27.56 -12.99 -4.60
N ASP A 361 -27.17 -11.83 -4.05
CA ASP A 361 -25.82 -11.51 -3.56
C ASP A 361 -24.70 -11.56 -4.61
N LYS A 362 -25.02 -11.61 -5.90
CA LYS A 362 -24.05 -11.63 -7.01
C LYS A 362 -24.24 -10.42 -7.93
N TRP A 363 -23.14 -9.82 -8.35
CA TRP A 363 -23.16 -8.81 -9.40
C TRP A 363 -23.46 -9.44 -10.75
N THR A 364 -24.47 -8.92 -11.43
CA THR A 364 -24.90 -9.33 -12.76
C THR A 364 -24.88 -8.13 -13.68
N LEU A 365 -24.32 -8.29 -14.87
CA LEU A 365 -24.26 -7.29 -15.93
C LEU A 365 -25.63 -7.19 -16.59
N THR A 366 -26.34 -6.09 -16.36
CA THR A 366 -27.69 -5.86 -16.88
C THR A 366 -27.68 -5.09 -18.19
N SER A 367 -26.68 -4.24 -18.42
CA SER A 367 -26.53 -3.59 -19.72
C SER A 367 -25.11 -3.20 -20.08
N VAL A 368 -24.85 -3.15 -21.39
CA VAL A 368 -23.65 -2.54 -21.98
C VAL A 368 -24.09 -1.50 -23.00
N THR A 369 -23.54 -0.29 -22.88
CA THR A 369 -23.66 0.77 -23.90
C THR A 369 -22.29 1.10 -24.44
N SER A 370 -22.02 0.77 -25.71
CA SER A 370 -20.70 0.89 -26.30
C SER A 370 -20.61 1.93 -27.41
N THR A 371 -19.43 2.52 -27.51
CA THR A 371 -18.97 3.30 -28.67
C THR A 371 -17.62 2.75 -29.11
N ARG A 372 -17.30 2.90 -30.39
CA ARG A 372 -16.04 2.47 -30.96
C ARG A 372 -15.50 3.50 -31.93
N LYS A 373 -14.18 3.65 -31.95
CA LYS A 373 -13.45 4.44 -32.93
C LYS A 373 -12.40 3.52 -33.56
N PRO A 374 -12.57 3.12 -34.83
CA PRO A 374 -11.49 2.50 -35.58
C PRO A 374 -10.31 3.46 -35.61
N THR A 375 -9.10 2.98 -35.32
CA THR A 375 -7.89 3.74 -35.71
C THR A 375 -7.71 3.50 -37.20
N ALA A 376 -8.01 4.50 -38.02
CA ALA A 376 -7.56 4.48 -39.41
C ALA A 376 -6.03 4.38 -39.41
N GLU A 377 -5.47 3.54 -40.29
CA GLU A 377 -4.03 3.50 -40.55
C GLU A 377 -3.48 4.87 -40.98
#